data_AF-A0A2D6X3L8-F1
#
_entry.id   AF-A0A2D6X3L8-F1
#
_cell.length_a   1.000
_cell.length_b   1.000
_cell.length_c   1.000
_cell.angle_alpha   90.00
_cell.angle_beta   90.00
_cell.angle_gamma   90.00
#
_symmetry.space_group_name_H-M   'P 1'
#
loop_
_entity.id
_entity.type
_entity.pdbx_description
1 polymer ?
#
loop_
_entity_poly.entity_id
_entity_poly.type
_entity_poly.pdbx_seq_one_letter_code
_entity_poly.pdbx_strand_id
1 'polypeptide(L)'
;MIGYKLFKQRKDGSIGPLFINARQRIEIGVEYPYEAHERKGFAFRPGWHICSKPFAPHLSKKNRVWAKVEFSFMDTIKRPESQGGIWYLGKTIKVLEIFNPNF
;
A
#
# COMPACT_ATOMS: atom_id res chain seq x y z
N MET A 1 12.56 -4.94 4.61
CA MET A 1 11.60 -4.98 5.73
C MET A 1 10.30 -5.61 5.27
N ILE A 2 9.52 -6.18 6.18
CA ILE A 2 8.21 -6.78 5.87
C ILE A 2 7.11 -5.89 6.43
N GLY A 3 6.04 -5.72 5.67
CA GLY A 3 4.84 -5.01 6.10
C GLY A 3 3.64 -5.38 5.24
N TYR A 4 2.59 -4.57 5.34
CA TYR A 4 1.32 -4.84 4.69
C TYR A 4 0.81 -3.63 3.94
N LYS A 5 0.32 -3.82 2.72
CA LYS A 5 -0.25 -2.74 1.93
C LYS A 5 -1.61 -3.14 1.37
N LEU A 6 -2.56 -2.22 1.47
CA LEU A 6 -3.88 -2.38 0.86
C LEU A 6 -3.81 -1.89 -0.59
N PHE A 7 -4.20 -2.74 -1.52
CA PHE A 7 -4.25 -2.46 -2.94
C PHE A 7 -5.69 -2.43 -3.44
N LYS A 8 -5.91 -1.73 -4.56
CA LYS A 8 -7.14 -1.84 -5.32
C LYS A 8 -7.04 -3.07 -6.21
N GLN A 9 -8.05 -3.93 -6.17
CA GLN A 9 -8.19 -5.07 -7.08
C GLN A 9 -9.13 -4.69 -8.23
N ARG A 10 -8.72 -5.00 -9.45
CA ARG A 10 -9.50 -4.76 -10.67
C ARG A 10 -10.30 -6.01 -11.05
N LYS A 11 -11.24 -5.86 -12.00
CA LYS A 11 -12.08 -6.97 -12.49
C LYS A 11 -11.27 -8.09 -13.14
N ASP A 12 -10.11 -7.77 -13.70
CA ASP A 12 -9.19 -8.73 -14.33
C ASP A 12 -8.24 -9.40 -13.31
N GLY A 13 -8.46 -9.21 -12.01
CA GLY A 13 -7.63 -9.77 -10.94
C GLY A 13 -6.35 -8.98 -10.65
N SER A 14 -5.93 -8.06 -11.53
CA SER A 14 -4.73 -7.26 -11.30
C SER A 14 -4.89 -6.28 -10.13
N ILE A 15 -3.78 -5.97 -9.45
CA ILE A 15 -3.76 -5.02 -8.34
C ILE A 15 -3.02 -3.73 -8.69
N GLY A 16 -3.27 -2.69 -7.91
CA GLY A 16 -2.58 -1.41 -8.05
C GLY A 16 -2.80 -0.46 -6.88
N PRO A 17 -2.12 0.70 -6.87
CA PRO A 17 -2.27 1.71 -5.83
C PRO A 17 -3.73 2.18 -5.67
N LEU A 18 -4.10 2.60 -4.45
CA LEU A 18 -5.47 3.03 -4.15
C LEU A 18 -5.84 4.38 -4.79
N PHE A 19 -4.93 5.35 -4.75
CA PHE A 19 -5.26 6.75 -5.06
C PHE A 19 -4.32 7.39 -6.08
N ILE A 20 -3.03 7.45 -5.75
CA ILE A 20 -1.98 8.07 -6.59
C ILE A 20 -1.38 6.98 -7.45
N ASN A 21 -1.22 7.25 -8.75
CA ASN A 21 -0.82 6.26 -9.76
C ASN A 21 -1.73 5.01 -9.80
N ALA A 22 -3.04 5.16 -9.59
CA ALA A 22 -3.99 4.04 -9.48
C ALA A 22 -4.16 3.21 -10.77
N ARG A 23 -3.58 3.64 -11.89
CA ARG A 23 -3.53 2.88 -13.15
C ARG A 23 -2.35 1.91 -13.22
N GLN A 24 -1.31 2.11 -12.41
CA GLN A 24 -0.17 1.20 -12.33
C GLN A 24 -0.65 -0.21 -11.96
N ARG A 25 -0.17 -1.20 -12.71
CA ARG A 25 -0.35 -2.62 -12.39
C ARG A 25 0.87 -3.06 -11.59
N ILE A 26 0.62 -3.79 -10.51
CA ILE A 26 1.67 -4.34 -9.65
C ILE A 26 1.62 -5.85 -9.76
N GLU A 27 2.73 -6.41 -10.22
CA GLU A 27 2.94 -7.85 -10.34
C GLU A 27 3.55 -8.41 -9.05
N ILE A 28 3.14 -9.63 -8.69
CA ILE A 28 3.69 -10.35 -7.54
C ILE A 28 5.13 -10.77 -7.88
N GLY A 29 6.05 -10.62 -6.93
CA GLY A 29 7.45 -11.01 -7.10
C GLY A 29 8.33 -9.95 -7.77
N VAL A 30 7.74 -8.93 -8.41
CA VAL A 30 8.44 -7.83 -9.07
C VAL A 30 8.65 -6.67 -8.10
N GLU A 31 9.84 -6.07 -8.14
CA GLU A 31 10.18 -4.89 -7.35
C GLU A 31 9.86 -3.60 -8.11
N TYR A 32 9.25 -2.63 -7.43
CA TYR A 32 8.87 -1.33 -7.99
C TYR A 32 9.45 -0.20 -7.15
N PRO A 33 10.22 0.74 -7.74
CA PRO A 33 10.61 1.97 -7.05
C PRO A 33 9.39 2.86 -6.79
N TYR A 34 9.49 3.74 -5.79
CA TYR A 34 8.47 4.77 -5.60
C TYR A 34 8.66 5.89 -6.64
N GLU A 35 7.54 6.51 -7.00
CA GLU A 35 7.53 7.75 -7.76
C GLU A 35 6.80 8.81 -6.94
N ALA A 36 7.41 9.98 -6.80
CA ALA A 36 6.79 11.10 -6.10
C ALA A 36 5.82 11.81 -7.05
N HIS A 37 4.53 11.77 -6.72
CA HIS A 37 3.48 12.42 -7.48
C HIS A 37 2.73 13.39 -6.57
N GLU A 38 2.84 14.69 -6.84
CA GLU A 38 2.03 15.69 -6.16
C GLU A 38 0.62 15.72 -6.75
N ARG A 39 -0.38 15.65 -5.88
CA ARG A 39 -1.79 15.69 -6.29
C ARG A 39 -2.57 16.60 -5.35
N LYS A 40 -3.18 17.66 -5.90
CA LYS A 40 -4.05 18.56 -5.16
C LYS A 40 -5.11 17.76 -4.39
N GLY A 41 -5.25 18.05 -3.08
CA GLY A 41 -6.15 17.35 -2.17
C GLY A 41 -5.55 16.14 -1.45
N PHE A 42 -4.28 15.79 -1.71
CA PHE A 42 -3.55 14.74 -0.98
C PHE A 42 -2.33 15.34 -0.27
N ALA A 43 -2.03 14.86 0.93
CA ALA A 43 -0.80 15.22 1.62
C ALA A 43 0.41 14.65 0.87
N PHE A 44 1.39 15.50 0.56
CA PHE A 44 2.61 15.06 -0.10
C PHE A 44 3.49 14.25 0.86
N ARG A 45 3.66 12.96 0.55
CA ARG A 45 4.43 11.99 1.32
C ARG A 45 5.15 11.08 0.32
N PRO A 46 6.39 11.39 -0.06
CA PRO A 46 7.12 10.58 -1.03
C PRO A 46 7.36 9.17 -0.46
N GLY A 47 7.12 8.16 -1.28
CA GLY A 47 7.36 6.76 -0.91
C GLY A 47 6.12 5.86 -0.92
N TRP A 48 6.39 4.56 -0.91
CA TRP A 48 5.37 3.54 -0.76
C TRP A 48 4.83 3.54 0.66
N HIS A 49 3.53 3.82 0.79
CA HIS A 49 2.85 3.77 2.07
C HIS A 49 2.50 2.33 2.46
N ILE A 50 3.03 1.85 3.58
CA ILE A 50 2.95 0.44 4.01
C ILE A 50 2.54 0.43 5.49
N CYS A 51 1.49 -0.29 5.86
CA CYS A 51 1.09 -0.46 7.25
C CYS A 51 1.96 -1.54 7.94
N SER A 52 2.20 -1.37 9.25
CA SER A 52 2.85 -2.42 10.05
C SER A 52 1.97 -3.65 10.28
N LYS A 53 0.64 -3.48 10.20
CA LYS A 53 -0.38 -4.53 10.29
C LYS A 53 -1.38 -4.38 9.13
N PRO A 54 -2.06 -5.44 8.68
CA PRO A 54 -3.10 -5.34 7.65
C PRO A 54 -4.41 -4.75 8.19
N PHE A 55 -4.31 -3.55 8.79
CA PHE A 55 -5.38 -2.89 9.49
C PHE A 55 -5.42 -1.40 9.12
N ALA A 56 -6.53 -0.96 8.54
CA ALA A 56 -6.79 0.43 8.19
C ALA A 56 -8.31 0.67 8.18
N PRO A 57 -8.95 0.87 9.34
CA PRO A 57 -10.41 0.79 9.46
C PRO A 57 -11.15 1.94 8.77
N HIS A 58 -10.50 3.10 8.62
CA HIS A 58 -11.01 4.22 7.82
C HIS A 58 -11.08 3.95 6.30
N LEU A 59 -10.48 2.88 5.80
CA LEU A 59 -10.47 2.56 4.38
C LEU A 59 -11.55 1.53 4.06
N SER A 60 -12.34 1.79 3.01
CA SER A 60 -13.27 0.80 2.45
C SER A 60 -12.56 -0.52 2.16
N LYS A 61 -13.29 -1.64 2.28
CA LYS A 61 -12.83 -2.98 1.87
C LYS A 61 -13.25 -3.36 0.44
N LYS A 62 -14.13 -2.58 -0.20
CA LYS A 62 -14.70 -2.92 -1.50
C LYS A 62 -13.64 -2.91 -2.60
N ASN A 63 -13.53 -4.01 -3.36
CA ASN A 63 -12.56 -4.18 -4.45
C ASN A 63 -11.13 -3.89 -4.03
N ARG A 64 -10.75 -4.34 -2.82
CA ARG A 64 -9.42 -4.13 -2.25
C ARG A 64 -8.92 -5.40 -1.61
N VAL A 65 -7.62 -5.60 -1.68
CA VAL A 65 -6.93 -6.78 -1.13
C VAL A 65 -5.74 -6.32 -0.34
N TRP A 66 -5.46 -7.01 0.76
CA TRP A 66 -4.22 -6.82 1.48
C TRP A 66 -3.13 -7.67 0.83
N ALA A 67 -1.91 -7.16 0.82
CA ALA A 67 -0.76 -7.95 0.45
C ALA A 67 0.37 -7.77 1.46
N LYS A 68 1.09 -8.85 1.70
CA LYS A 68 2.36 -8.86 2.40
C LYS A 68 3.41 -8.36 1.41
N VAL A 69 4.19 -7.38 1.83
CA VAL A 69 5.17 -6.74 0.97
C VAL A 69 6.53 -6.71 1.63
N GLU A 70 7.55 -6.90 0.81
CA GLU A 70 8.92 -6.53 1.14
C GLU A 70 9.20 -5.11 0.62
N PHE A 71 9.96 -4.34 1.37
CA PHE A 71 10.31 -2.97 1.00
C PHE A 71 11.64 -2.51 1.59
N SER A 72 12.31 -1.59 0.90
CA SER A 72 13.42 -0.81 1.46
C SER A 72 12.88 0.33 2.32
N PHE A 73 13.23 0.32 3.61
CA PHE A 73 12.78 1.34 4.56
C PHE A 73 13.29 2.74 4.20
N MET A 74 12.42 3.73 4.35
CA MET A 74 12.76 5.14 4.23
C MET A 74 12.47 5.87 5.54
N ASP A 75 11.24 5.77 6.05
CA ASP A 75 10.80 6.51 7.22
C ASP A 75 9.57 5.87 7.87
N THR A 76 9.20 6.32 9.07
CA THR A 76 8.01 5.89 9.80
C THR A 76 7.10 7.06 10.11
N ILE A 77 5.82 6.91 9.79
CA ILE A 77 4.75 7.85 10.10
C ILE A 77 3.85 7.24 11.17
N LYS A 78 3.70 7.95 12.30
CA LYS A 78 2.68 7.64 13.29
C LYS A 78 1.34 8.24 12.85
N ARG A 79 0.33 7.39 12.63
CA ARG A 79 -1.07 7.78 12.39
C ARG A 79 -1.91 7.37 13.60
N PRO A 80 -3.08 7.99 13.81
CA PRO A 80 -4.03 7.51 14.81
C PRO A 80 -4.39 6.03 14.59
N GLU A 81 -4.78 5.32 15.65
CA GLU A 81 -5.19 3.91 15.54
C GLU A 81 -6.38 3.71 14.60
N SER A 82 -7.30 4.69 14.56
CA SER A 82 -8.40 4.75 13.58
C SER A 82 -7.92 4.78 12.13
N GLN A 83 -6.62 5.03 11.91
CA GLN A 83 -5.97 4.99 10.61
C GLN A 83 -4.95 3.87 10.44
N GLY A 84 -4.91 2.90 11.36
CA GLY A 84 -4.00 1.76 11.29
C GLY A 84 -2.70 1.94 12.06
N GLY A 85 -2.56 3.02 12.84
CA GLY A 85 -1.40 3.22 13.71
C GLY A 85 -0.13 3.53 12.94
N ILE A 86 0.81 2.58 12.90
CA ILE A 86 2.15 2.79 12.33
C ILE A 86 2.15 2.51 10.84
N TRP A 87 2.60 3.50 10.07
CA TRP A 87 2.84 3.41 8.64
C TRP A 87 4.34 3.59 8.38
N TYR A 88 4.86 2.86 7.41
CA TYR A 88 6.19 3.00 6.86
C TYR A 88 6.13 3.68 5.50
N LEU A 89 7.17 4.44 5.18
CA LEU A 89 7.50 4.87 3.83
C LEU A 89 8.59 3.94 3.29
N GLY A 90 8.37 3.39 2.10
CA GLY A 90 9.32 2.53 1.40
C GLY A 90 9.87 3.17 0.13
N LYS A 91 11.17 3.00 -0.13
CA LYS A 91 11.81 3.37 -1.41
C LYS A 91 11.43 2.42 -2.55
N THR A 92 11.34 1.15 -2.23
CA THR A 92 10.91 0.10 -3.16
C THR A 92 9.77 -0.68 -2.53
N ILE A 93 9.03 -1.41 -3.35
CA ILE A 93 8.07 -2.40 -2.87
C ILE A 93 8.09 -3.63 -3.76
N LYS A 94 8.00 -4.79 -3.16
CA LYS A 94 7.81 -6.07 -3.83
C LYS A 94 6.66 -6.80 -3.14
N VAL A 95 5.63 -7.14 -3.91
CA VAL A 95 4.50 -7.91 -3.38
C VAL A 95 4.93 -9.36 -3.26
N LEU A 96 4.83 -9.92 -2.06
CA LEU A 96 5.18 -11.32 -1.79
C LEU A 96 3.96 -12.22 -1.88
N GLU A 97 2.86 -11.81 -1.26
CA GLU A 97 1.67 -12.63 -1.12
C GLU A 97 0.44 -11.73 -0.99
N ILE A 98 -0.63 -12.03 -1.74
CA ILE A 98 -1.94 -11.40 -1.60
C ILE A 98 -2.78 -12.28 -0.69
N PHE A 99 -3.42 -11.67 0.30
CA PHE A 99 -4.38 -12.38 1.13
C PHE A 99 -5.66 -11.55 1.26
N ASN A 100 -6.79 -12.25 1.17
CA ASN A 100 -8.06 -11.72 1.62
C ASN A 100 -8.15 -12.09 3.09
N PRO A 101 -7.92 -11.16 4.03
CA PRO A 101 -8.37 -11.42 5.39
C PRO A 101 -9.88 -11.60 5.27
N ASN A 102 -10.34 -12.83 5.53
CA ASN A 102 -11.74 -13.21 5.42
C ASN A 102 -12.62 -12.11 6.06
N PHE A 103 -13.63 -11.72 5.28
CA PHE A 103 -14.51 -10.58 5.50
C PHE A 103 -15.27 -10.67 6.81
#